data_AF-A0A1M5YZQ3-F1
#
_entry.id   AF-A0A1M5YZQ3-F1
#
_cell.length_a   1.000
_cell.length_b   1.000
_cell.length_c   1.000
_cell.angle_alpha   90.00
_cell.angle_beta   90.00
_cell.angle_gamma   90.00
#
_symmetry.space_group_name_H-M   'P 1'
#
loop_
_entity.id
_entity.type
_entity.pdbx_description
1 polymer ?
#
loop_
_entity_poly.entity_id
_entity_poly.type
_entity_poly.pdbx_seq_one_letter_code
_entity_poly.pdbx_strand_id
1 'polypeptide(L)' 'MKRFTLPFLIIAIVTGIYGFGGFDLWATEAARILFLISADLFVVSLFAKFLFKKNPKPIAQQVKS' A
#
# COMPACT_ATOMS: atom_id res chain seq x y z
N MET A 1 5.69 -15.00 5.31
CA MET A 1 5.70 -13.60 4.82
C MET A 1 5.29 -12.55 5.87
N LYS A 2 4.99 -12.89 7.13
CA LYS A 2 4.54 -11.92 8.16
C LYS A 2 5.67 -11.12 8.85
N ARG A 3 6.91 -11.62 8.73
CA ARG A 3 8.11 -11.04 9.37
C ARG A 3 8.45 -9.62 8.92
N PHE A 4 8.06 -9.23 7.71
CA PHE A 4 8.33 -7.89 7.16
C PHE A 4 7.15 -6.94 7.24
N THR A 5 5.96 -7.42 7.61
CA THR A 5 4.75 -6.59 7.70
C THR A 5 4.87 -5.57 8.83
N LEU A 6 5.35 -6.01 10.01
CA LEU A 6 5.51 -5.15 11.18
C LEU A 6 6.56 -4.04 10.97
N PRO A 7 7.81 -4.33 10.51
CA PRO A 7 8.79 -3.28 10.27
C PRO A 7 8.38 -2.33 9.14
N PHE A 8 7.71 -2.83 8.09
CA PHE A 8 7.19 -1.98 7.02
C PHE A 8 6.14 -0.99 7.53
N LEU A 9 5.24 -1.44 8.41
CA LEU A 9 4.22 -0.58 9.01
C LEU A 9 4.84 0.54 9.86
N ILE A 10 5.86 0.22 10.65
CA ILE A 10 6.56 1.20 11.50
C ILE A 10 7.25 2.26 10.62
N ILE A 11 7.96 1.83 9.57
CA ILE A 11 8.66 2.74 8.65
C ILE A 11 7.66 3.64 7.91
N ALA A 12 6.50 3.11 7.52
CA ALA A 12 5.44 3.88 6.87
C ALA A 12 4.90 5.00 7.78
N ILE A 13 4.66 4.70 9.06
CA ILE A 13 4.20 5.70 10.05
C ILE A 13 5.28 6.76 10.28
N VAL A 14 6.53 6.35 10.49
CA VAL A 14 7.65 7.29 10.72
C VAL A 14 7.84 8.21 9.51
N THR A 15 7.87 7.65 8.30
CA THR A 15 7.98 8.44 7.05
C THR A 15 6.81 9.40 6.89
N GLY A 16 5.58 8.98 7.23
CA GLY A 16 4.41 9.83 7.24
C GLY A 16 4.55 11.01 8.22
N ILE A 17 5.00 10.76 9.45
CA ILE A 17 5.20 11.83 10.44
C ILE A 17 6.30 12.80 9.98
N TYR A 18 7.43 12.30 9.45
CA TYR A 18 8.52 13.16 8.97
C TYR A 18 8.15 13.97 7.72
N GLY A 19 7.38 13.40 6.79
CA GLY A 19 6.92 14.12 5.58
C GLY A 19 5.84 15.18 5.85
N PHE A 20 5.03 14.98 6.90
CA PHE A 20 3.92 15.87 7.26
C PHE A 20 4.17 16.73 8.52
N GLY A 21 5.32 16.57 9.17
CA GLY A 21 5.67 17.24 10.45
C GLY A 21 5.89 18.76 10.38
N GLY A 22 5.41 19.45 9.35
CA GLY A 22 5.39 20.92 9.33
C GLY A 22 6.67 21.62 8.86
N PHE A 23 7.59 20.92 8.18
CA PHE A 23 8.73 21.60 7.53
C PHE A 23 8.24 22.44 6.33
N ASP A 24 8.21 23.77 6.49
CA ASP A 24 7.91 24.79 5.47
C ASP A 24 9.04 24.90 4.44
N LEU A 25 9.26 23.83 3.67
CA LEU A 25 10.03 23.89 2.43
C LEU A 25 9.05 23.79 1.27
N TRP A 26 9.22 24.62 0.25
CA TRP A 26 8.35 24.61 -0.95
C TRP A 26 8.26 23.22 -1.61
N ALA A 27 9.29 22.39 -1.46
CA ALA A 27 9.30 21.00 -1.94
C ALA A 27 8.43 20.06 -1.08
N THR A 28 8.29 20.31 0.22
CA THR A 28 7.48 19.46 1.12
C THR A 28 6.01 19.56 0.76
N GLU A 29 5.54 20.72 0.31
CA GLU A 29 4.13 20.96 -0.01
C GLU A 29 3.64 20.07 -1.17
N ALA A 30 4.42 20.02 -2.26
CA ALA A 30 4.11 19.14 -3.39
C ALA A 30 4.18 17.66 -3.00
N ALA A 31 5.17 17.28 -2.20
CA ALA A 31 5.33 15.90 -1.71
C ALA A 31 4.15 15.47 -0.83
N ARG A 32 3.61 16.36 0.01
CA ARG A 32 2.42 16.11 0.86
C ARG A 32 1.18 15.82 0.03
N ILE A 33 0.93 16.63 -1.01
CA ILE A 33 -0.22 16.44 -1.91
C ILE A 33 -0.12 15.10 -2.63
N LEU A 34 1.05 14.79 -3.21
CA LEU A 34 1.27 13.54 -3.94
C LEU A 34 1.14 12.32 -3.01
N PHE A 35 1.65 12.43 -1.78
CA PHE A 35 1.56 11.38 -0.77
C PHE A 35 0.12 11.13 -0.33
N LEU A 36 -0.69 12.18 -0.13
CA LEU A 36 -2.10 12.02 0.22
C LEU A 36 -2.89 11.30 -0.89
N ILE A 37 -2.69 11.68 -2.14
CA ILE A 37 -3.33 11.01 -3.29
C ILE A 37 -2.88 9.54 -3.37
N SER A 38 -1.58 9.28 -3.20
CA SER A 38 -1.04 7.93 -3.22
C SER A 38 -1.55 7.07 -2.05
N ALA A 39 -1.68 7.67 -0.86
CA ALA A 39 -2.24 7.00 0.32
C ALA A 39 -3.71 6.63 0.10
N ASP A 40 -4.52 7.52 -0.48
CA ASP A 40 -5.91 7.23 -0.81
C ASP A 40 -6.02 6.07 -1.82
N LEU A 41 -5.26 6.14 -2.92
CA LEU A 41 -5.16 5.05 -3.90
C LEU A 41 -4.70 3.74 -3.28
N PHE A 42 -3.75 3.78 -2.35
CA PHE A 42 -3.26 2.61 -1.63
C PHE A 42 -4.35 1.99 -0.75
N VAL A 43 -5.11 2.80 -0.02
CA VAL A 43 -6.25 2.36 0.79
C VAL A 43 -7.30 1.72 -0.11
N VAL A 44 -7.72 2.38 -1.19
CA VAL A 44 -8.70 1.85 -2.15
C VAL A 44 -8.22 0.53 -2.76
N SER A 45 -6.95 0.43 -3.15
CA SER A 45 -6.34 -0.79 -3.69
C SER A 45 -6.30 -1.92 -2.66
N LEU A 46 -6.01 -1.61 -1.40
CA LEU A 46 -6.00 -2.59 -0.31
C LEU A 46 -7.40 -3.13 -0.03
N PHE A 47 -8.40 -2.24 0.02
CA PHE A 47 -9.81 -2.62 0.11
C PHE A 47 -10.23 -3.45 -1.09
N ALA A 48 -9.85 -3.06 -2.31
CA ALA A 48 -10.14 -3.84 -3.52
C ALA A 48 -9.52 -5.24 -3.43
N LYS A 49 -8.27 -5.40 -3.01
CA LYS A 49 -7.63 -6.71 -2.87
C LYS A 49 -8.28 -7.57 -1.79
N PHE A 50 -8.74 -6.95 -0.69
CA PHE A 50 -9.42 -7.64 0.39
C PHE A 50 -10.83 -8.10 -0.03
N LEU A 51 -11.59 -7.23 -0.70
CA LEU A 51 -12.95 -7.48 -1.17
C LEU A 51 -12.99 -8.41 -2.39
N PHE A 52 -12.08 -8.21 -3.35
CA PHE A 52 -11.97 -9.02 -4.58
C PHE A 52 -10.94 -10.14 -4.46
N LYS A 53 -10.81 -10.78 -3.29
CA LYS A 53 -10.00 -11.99 -3.12
C LYS A 53 -10.57 -13.11 -4.02
N LYS A 54 -10.16 -13.12 -5.28
CA LYS A 54 -10.43 -14.21 -6.22
C LYS A 54 -9.85 -15.46 -5.59
N ASN A 55 -10.70 -16.45 -5.33
CA ASN A 55 -10.26 -17.81 -5.15
C ASN A 55 -9.93 -18.32 -6.55
N PRO A 56 -8.65 -18.42 -6.96
CA PRO A 56 -8.33 -19.12 -8.18
C PRO A 56 -8.77 -20.56 -7.94
N LYS A 57 -9.91 -20.97 -8.51
CA LYS A 57 -10.21 -22.39 -8.64
C LYS A 57 -9.05 -22.94 -9.47
N PRO A 58 -8.21 -23.83 -8.93
CA PRO A 58 -7.21 -24.50 -9.74
C PRO A 58 -8.02 -25.29 -10.75
N ILE A 59 -8.06 -24.82 -12.00
CA ILE A 59 -8.54 -25.64 -13.09
C ILE A 59 -7.49 -26.74 -13.16
N ALA A 60 -7.81 -27.90 -12.60
CA ALA A 60 -7.03 -29.10 -12.78
C ALA A 60 -7.04 -29.36 -14.28
N GLN A 61 -6.03 -28.83 -14.98
CA GLN A 61 -5.78 -29.15 -16.37
C GLN A 61 -5.26 -30.59 -16.37
N GLN A 62 -6.22 -31.51 -16.29
CA GLN A 62 -6.04 -32.91 -16.61
C GLN A 62 -5.72 -32.96 -18.09
N VAL A 63 -4.45 -32.74 -18.44
CA VAL A 63 -3.90 -33.20 -19.72
C VAL A 63 -3.91 -34.72 -19.63
N LYS A 64 -5.05 -35.30 -20.02
CA LYS A 64 -5.19 -36.73 -20.19
C LYS A 64 -4.63 -37.09 -21.56
N SER A 65 -3.48 -37.76 -21.48
CA SER A 65 -2.85 -38.65 -22.46
C SER A 65 -2.22 -38.03 -23.71
#